data_AF-A0A963ELG7-F1
#
_entry.id   AF-A0A963ELG7-F1
#
_cell.length_a   1.000
_cell.length_b   1.000
_cell.length_c   1.000
_cell.angle_alpha   90.00
_cell.angle_beta   90.00
_cell.angle_gamma   90.00
#
_symmetry.space_group_name_H-M   'P 1'
#
loop_
_entity.id
_entity.type
_entity.pdbx_description
1 polymer ?
#
loop_
_entity_poly.entity_id
_entity_poly.type
_entity_poly.pdbx_seq_one_letter_code
_entity_poly.pdbx_strand_id
1 'polypeptide(L)'
;MLSNIRLRDHHREAQVFSSRLVAAVILVALLTLVLVGRMIWLQWAQYERFALLSEENRLQTQALPPPRGLLLDRNGNVLADNQPDFSLTLIPEQVRDLDATLEKISALIPFSDDDRQRLKDLINSRRRPWDPVPLRGRLTDEELALIAAALHELPGVRISAEAIRHYPYDELFSHVIGYVNRINANDQARMDEATLANYAGTHFYGRSGVERYYENELHGTVGYRKVETNARGRVLNVVEEQPPVPGRDLQLYLDLDTQRAAWKALGQRRGAVVAIDPRDGGVLAFVSRPGYDPNLFVTGISH
;
A
#
# COMPACT_ATOMS: atom_id res chain seq x y z
N MET A 1 -12.09 49.25 -82.38
CA MET A 1 -10.81 49.81 -81.90
C MET A 1 -11.11 50.48 -80.56
N LEU A 2 -10.62 50.04 -79.40
CA LEU A 2 -9.29 49.60 -79.02
C LEU A 2 -9.38 48.49 -77.96
N SER A 3 -8.59 47.44 -78.11
CA SER A 3 -8.35 46.42 -77.09
C SER A 3 -7.49 47.02 -75.97
N ASN A 4 -7.97 46.96 -74.73
CA ASN A 4 -7.15 47.24 -73.53
C ASN A 4 -6.07 46.15 -73.40
N ILE A 5 -4.87 46.43 -73.94
CA ILE A 5 -3.69 45.59 -73.71
C ILE A 5 -3.21 45.87 -72.28
N ARG A 6 -3.58 45.00 -71.33
CA ARG A 6 -2.93 44.95 -70.02
C ARG A 6 -1.52 44.39 -70.22
N LEU A 7 -0.54 45.30 -70.32
CA LEU A 7 0.88 44.92 -70.24
C LEU A 7 1.13 44.32 -68.85
N ARG A 8 1.42 43.03 -68.83
CA ARG A 8 1.77 42.27 -67.63
C ARG A 8 3.22 42.62 -67.28
N ASP A 9 3.40 43.44 -66.26
CA ASP A 9 4.71 43.91 -65.84
C ASP A 9 5.36 42.87 -64.91
N HIS A 10 6.01 41.89 -65.54
CA HIS A 10 6.71 40.81 -64.86
C HIS A 10 7.80 41.31 -63.88
N HIS A 11 8.38 42.50 -64.11
CA HIS A 11 9.36 43.08 -63.21
C HIS A 11 8.73 43.63 -61.93
N ARG A 12 7.57 44.31 -62.01
CA ARG A 12 6.84 44.75 -60.81
C ARG A 12 6.25 43.58 -60.02
N GLU A 13 5.74 42.55 -60.69
CA GLU A 13 5.27 41.32 -60.02
C GLU A 13 6.42 40.61 -59.28
N ALA A 14 7.60 40.49 -59.92
CA ALA A 14 8.79 39.91 -59.29
C ALA A 14 9.31 40.74 -58.12
N GLN A 15 9.31 42.08 -58.22
CA GLN A 15 9.71 42.97 -57.13
C GLN A 15 8.76 42.88 -55.93
N VAL A 16 7.45 42.87 -56.15
CA VAL A 16 6.44 42.70 -55.09
C VAL A 16 6.53 41.31 -54.46
N PHE A 17 6.82 40.27 -55.25
CA PHE A 17 7.05 38.92 -54.72
C PHE A 17 8.32 38.86 -53.87
N SER A 18 9.43 39.43 -54.34
CA SER A 18 10.71 39.45 -53.61
C SER A 18 10.63 40.22 -52.30
N SER A 19 9.92 41.36 -52.26
CA SER A 19 9.75 42.14 -51.03
C SER A 19 8.88 41.43 -50.00
N ARG A 20 7.83 40.72 -50.43
CA ARG A 20 7.01 39.86 -49.55
C ARG A 20 7.80 38.68 -49.02
N LEU A 21 8.64 38.06 -49.85
CA LEU A 21 9.51 36.96 -49.44
C LEU A 21 10.51 37.41 -48.38
N VAL A 22 11.18 38.55 -48.59
CA VAL A 22 12.11 39.13 -47.61
C VAL A 22 11.40 39.47 -46.31
N ALA A 23 10.22 40.10 -46.36
CA ALA A 23 9.43 40.40 -45.18
C ALA A 23 9.02 39.13 -44.41
N ALA A 24 8.61 38.07 -45.11
CA ALA A 24 8.28 36.78 -44.50
C ALA A 24 9.50 36.12 -43.85
N VAL A 25 10.67 36.16 -44.50
CA VAL A 25 11.93 35.62 -43.94
C VAL A 25 12.33 36.38 -42.68
N ILE A 26 12.24 37.72 -42.68
CA ILE A 26 12.54 38.54 -41.49
C ILE A 26 11.57 38.20 -40.36
N LEU A 27 10.28 38.06 -40.64
CA LEU A 27 9.28 37.68 -39.65
C LEU A 27 9.57 36.31 -39.04
N VAL A 28 9.88 35.32 -39.87
CA VAL A 28 10.25 33.96 -39.41
C VAL A 28 11.54 34.00 -38.60
N ALA A 29 12.55 34.77 -39.01
CA ALA A 29 13.79 34.92 -38.26
C ALA A 29 13.57 35.55 -36.89
N LEU A 30 12.71 36.57 -36.81
CA LEU A 30 12.35 37.25 -35.56
C LEU A 30 11.59 36.31 -34.61
N LEU A 31 10.60 35.58 -35.12
CA LEU A 31 9.89 34.55 -34.34
C LEU A 31 10.83 33.44 -33.84
N THR A 32 11.77 33.03 -34.69
CA THR A 32 12.80 32.04 -34.32
C THR A 32 13.69 32.57 -33.18
N LEU A 33 14.10 33.84 -33.26
CA LEU A 33 14.88 34.51 -32.21
C LEU A 33 14.13 34.59 -30.88
N VAL A 34 12.81 34.83 -30.91
CA VAL A 34 11.96 34.79 -29.72
C VAL A 34 11.93 33.38 -29.11
N LEU A 35 11.81 32.33 -29.92
CA LEU A 35 11.84 30.94 -29.44
C LEU A 35 13.21 30.55 -28.85
N VAL A 36 14.30 30.93 -29.50
CA VAL A 36 15.66 30.70 -28.99
C VAL A 36 15.88 31.46 -27.69
N GLY A 37 15.45 32.73 -27.60
CA GLY A 37 15.50 33.50 -26.37
C GLY A 37 14.70 32.85 -25.24
N ARG A 38 13.50 32.33 -25.55
CA ARG A 38 12.69 31.57 -24.59
C ARG A 38 13.38 30.28 -24.14
N MET A 39 14.01 29.56 -25.06
CA MET A 39 14.77 28.34 -24.75
C MET A 39 15.95 28.63 -23.84
N ILE A 40 16.75 29.66 -24.13
CA ILE A 40 17.87 30.08 -23.28
C ILE A 40 17.36 30.48 -21.88
N TRP A 41 16.25 31.22 -21.81
CA TRP A 41 15.64 31.58 -20.53
C TRP A 41 15.23 30.35 -19.70
N LEU A 42 14.60 29.35 -20.35
CA LEU A 42 14.25 28.09 -19.68
C LEU A 42 15.51 27.33 -19.23
N GLN A 43 16.56 27.29 -20.07
CA GLN A 43 17.79 26.56 -19.80
C GLN A 43 18.74 27.21 -18.81
N TRP A 44 18.69 28.53 -18.58
CA TRP A 44 19.58 29.21 -17.63
C TRP A 44 18.82 29.66 -16.37
N ALA A 45 17.70 30.37 -16.52
CA ALA A 45 16.99 30.93 -15.38
C ALA A 45 16.10 29.91 -14.65
N GLN A 46 15.69 28.84 -15.32
CA GLN A 46 14.82 27.80 -14.73
C GLN A 46 15.48 26.41 -14.71
N TYR A 47 16.78 26.31 -15.02
CA TYR A 47 17.51 25.04 -15.02
C TYR A 47 17.31 24.27 -13.72
N GLU A 48 17.65 24.89 -12.58
CA GLU A 48 17.57 24.23 -11.27
C GLU A 48 16.14 23.77 -10.97
N ARG A 49 15.14 24.60 -11.30
CA ARG A 49 13.73 24.27 -11.11
C ARG A 49 13.31 23.05 -11.94
N PHE A 50 13.65 22.98 -13.22
CA PHE A 50 13.25 21.86 -14.09
C PHE A 50 14.10 20.62 -13.90
N ALA A 51 15.37 20.77 -13.51
CA ALA A 51 16.22 19.67 -13.10
C ALA A 51 15.67 19.02 -11.82
N LEU A 52 15.32 19.81 -10.80
CA LEU A 52 14.67 19.31 -9.58
C LEU A 52 13.33 18.64 -9.84
N LEU A 53 12.47 19.22 -10.69
CA LEU A 53 11.20 18.59 -11.08
C LEU A 53 11.41 17.29 -11.85
N SER A 54 12.50 17.17 -12.60
CA SER A 54 12.83 15.92 -13.34
C SER A 54 13.41 14.86 -12.40
N GLU A 55 14.20 15.26 -11.39
CA GLU A 55 14.65 14.39 -10.29
C GLU A 55 13.47 13.90 -9.45
N GLU A 56 12.56 14.79 -9.01
CA GLU A 56 11.37 14.39 -8.25
C GLU A 56 10.44 13.45 -9.03
N ASN A 57 10.34 13.61 -10.36
CA ASN A 57 9.59 12.66 -11.19
C ASN A 57 10.32 11.32 -11.39
N ARG A 58 11.66 11.29 -11.25
CA ARG A 58 12.47 10.06 -11.36
C ARG A 58 12.48 9.28 -10.04
N LEU A 59 12.30 9.97 -8.91
CA LEU A 59 12.34 9.38 -7.58
C LEU A 59 10.93 9.11 -7.04
N GLN A 60 10.63 7.84 -6.77
CA GLN A 60 9.39 7.44 -6.14
C GLN A 60 9.61 7.28 -4.63
N THR A 61 8.82 7.98 -3.81
CA THR A 61 8.79 7.75 -2.37
C THR A 61 7.93 6.52 -2.05
N GLN A 62 8.50 5.55 -1.36
CA GLN A 62 7.82 4.35 -0.87
C GLN A 62 7.80 4.37 0.66
N ALA A 63 6.64 4.10 1.26
CA ALA A 63 6.52 3.95 2.71
C ALA A 63 7.15 2.63 3.16
N LEU A 64 7.79 2.66 4.33
CA LEU A 64 8.33 1.48 5.00
C LEU A 64 7.52 1.26 6.29
N PRO A 65 6.58 0.29 6.32
CA PRO A 65 5.76 0.05 7.50
C PRO A 65 6.63 -0.45 8.67
N PRO A 66 6.37 0.00 9.90
CA PRO A 66 7.10 -0.47 11.08
C PRO A 66 6.67 -1.89 11.47
N PRO A 67 7.57 -2.71 12.03
CA PRO A 67 7.18 -3.94 12.69
C PRO A 67 6.38 -3.61 13.95
N ARG A 68 5.23 -4.25 14.13
CA ARG A 68 4.34 -4.06 15.29
C ARG A 68 4.96 -4.66 16.54
N GLY A 69 4.81 -4.00 17.69
CA GLY A 69 5.33 -4.49 18.98
C GLY A 69 4.72 -5.83 19.40
N LEU A 70 5.50 -6.66 20.09
CA LEU A 70 5.07 -7.94 20.66
C LEU A 70 4.16 -7.73 21.87
N LEU A 71 3.23 -8.66 22.09
CA LEU A 71 2.49 -8.74 23.36
C LEU A 71 3.03 -9.92 24.16
N LEU A 72 3.49 -9.64 25.37
CA LEU A 72 4.07 -10.62 26.27
C LEU A 72 3.24 -10.71 27.55
N ASP A 73 3.16 -11.91 28.13
CA ASP A 73 2.64 -12.11 29.47
C ASP A 73 3.67 -11.65 30.52
N ARG A 74 3.30 -11.69 31.80
CA ARG A 74 4.17 -11.25 32.90
C ARG A 74 5.47 -12.05 33.02
N ASN A 75 5.49 -13.28 32.50
CA ASN A 75 6.62 -14.20 32.54
C ASN A 75 7.43 -14.18 31.22
N GLY A 76 7.05 -13.36 30.25
CA GLY A 76 7.70 -13.25 28.94
C GLY A 76 7.18 -14.22 27.88
N ASN A 77 6.09 -14.95 28.13
CA ASN A 77 5.45 -15.78 27.10
C ASN A 77 4.81 -14.89 26.04
N VAL A 78 5.00 -15.24 24.77
CA VAL A 78 4.44 -14.48 23.64
C VAL A 78 2.94 -14.73 23.52
N LEU A 79 2.15 -13.68 23.73
CA LEU A 79 0.69 -13.68 23.56
C LEU A 79 0.27 -13.25 22.15
N ALA A 80 1.06 -12.39 21.50
CA ALA A 80 0.92 -12.05 20.10
C ALA A 80 2.27 -11.64 19.49
N ASP A 81 2.59 -12.21 18.32
CA ASP A 81 3.78 -11.91 17.53
C ASP A 81 3.43 -11.62 16.08
N ASN A 82 4.46 -11.38 15.26
CA ASN A 82 4.29 -11.17 13.83
C ASN A 82 4.99 -12.30 13.08
N GLN A 83 4.27 -12.96 12.19
CA GLN A 83 4.78 -14.02 11.33
C GLN A 83 4.80 -13.56 9.87
N PRO A 84 5.77 -14.02 9.06
CA PRO A 84 5.77 -13.74 7.63
C PRO A 84 4.56 -14.41 6.97
N ASP A 85 3.80 -13.61 6.22
CA ASP A 85 2.73 -14.08 5.33
C ASP A 85 3.11 -13.80 3.88
N PHE A 86 2.88 -14.78 3.03
CA PHE A 86 2.94 -14.59 1.59
C PHE A 86 1.52 -14.45 1.06
N SER A 87 1.24 -13.28 0.50
CA SER A 87 -0.06 -12.97 -0.10
C SER A 87 0.07 -12.69 -1.59
N LEU A 88 -0.93 -13.13 -2.35
CA LEU A 88 -1.08 -12.80 -3.74
C LEU A 88 -1.77 -11.44 -3.86
N THR A 89 -1.17 -10.53 -4.61
CA THR A 89 -1.69 -9.18 -4.85
C THR A 89 -1.78 -8.87 -6.35
N LEU A 90 -2.70 -7.98 -6.71
CA LEU A 90 -2.99 -7.58 -8.08
C LEU A 90 -2.88 -6.06 -8.20
N ILE A 91 -2.25 -5.57 -9.25
CA ILE A 91 -2.32 -4.15 -9.64
C ILE A 91 -3.22 -4.08 -10.88
N PRO A 92 -4.52 -3.72 -10.75
CA PRO A 92 -5.48 -3.75 -11.84
C PRO A 92 -5.05 -2.96 -13.07
N GLU A 93 -4.34 -1.85 -12.89
CA GLU A 93 -3.83 -1.00 -13.96
C GLU A 93 -2.78 -1.70 -14.85
N GLN A 94 -2.12 -2.75 -14.34
CA GLN A 94 -1.14 -3.56 -15.08
C GLN A 94 -1.76 -4.80 -15.74
N VAL A 95 -3.04 -5.06 -15.48
CA VAL A 95 -3.77 -6.23 -15.98
C VAL A 95 -4.57 -5.82 -17.21
N ARG A 96 -4.35 -6.52 -18.33
CA ARG A 96 -5.08 -6.25 -19.59
C ARG A 96 -6.49 -6.84 -19.58
N ASP A 97 -6.59 -8.09 -19.14
CA ASP A 97 -7.83 -8.84 -19.07
C ASP A 97 -7.89 -9.49 -17.68
N LEU A 98 -8.77 -8.94 -16.83
CA LEU A 98 -8.90 -9.37 -15.45
C LEU A 98 -9.44 -10.80 -15.38
N ASP A 99 -10.51 -11.10 -16.10
CA ASP A 99 -11.16 -12.40 -16.02
C ASP A 99 -10.23 -13.50 -16.54
N ALA A 100 -9.53 -13.29 -17.66
CA ALA A 100 -8.54 -14.24 -18.16
C ALA A 100 -7.37 -14.46 -17.20
N THR A 101 -6.95 -13.41 -16.47
CA THR A 101 -5.88 -13.52 -15.47
C THR A 101 -6.35 -14.34 -14.26
N LEU A 102 -7.59 -14.14 -13.81
CA LEU A 102 -8.18 -14.90 -12.70
C LEU A 102 -8.40 -16.37 -13.07
N GLU A 103 -8.77 -16.68 -14.31
CA GLU A 103 -8.83 -18.07 -14.80
C GLU A 103 -7.48 -18.77 -14.72
N LYS A 104 -6.39 -18.09 -15.13
CA LYS A 104 -5.05 -18.65 -15.02
C LYS A 104 -4.64 -18.90 -13.57
N ILE A 105 -4.96 -17.97 -12.67
CA ILE A 105 -4.67 -18.14 -11.24
C ILE A 105 -5.46 -19.31 -10.67
N SER A 106 -6.75 -19.42 -11.01
CA SER A 106 -7.64 -20.48 -10.56
C SER A 106 -7.23 -21.88 -11.05
N ALA A 107 -6.50 -21.96 -12.17
CA ALA A 107 -5.90 -23.21 -12.65
C ALA A 107 -4.66 -23.64 -11.84
N LEU A 108 -4.00 -22.71 -11.14
CA LEU A 108 -2.78 -22.97 -10.36
C LEU A 108 -3.08 -23.21 -8.88
N ILE A 109 -4.03 -22.46 -8.31
CA ILE A 109 -4.38 -22.51 -6.89
C ILE A 109 -5.90 -22.50 -6.71
N PRO A 110 -6.43 -23.09 -5.62
CA PRO A 110 -7.84 -23.00 -5.29
C PRO A 110 -8.26 -21.53 -5.14
N PHE A 111 -9.15 -21.09 -6.03
CA PHE A 111 -9.65 -19.72 -6.04
C PHE A 111 -11.16 -19.75 -6.28
N SER A 112 -11.93 -19.37 -5.25
CA SER A 112 -13.39 -19.50 -5.29
C SER A 112 -14.05 -18.36 -6.08
N ASP A 113 -15.30 -18.54 -6.49
CA ASP A 113 -16.08 -17.47 -7.11
C ASP A 113 -16.36 -16.31 -6.13
N ASP A 114 -16.45 -16.62 -4.84
CA ASP A 114 -16.59 -15.60 -3.79
C ASP A 114 -15.33 -14.73 -3.69
N ASP A 115 -14.14 -15.32 -3.82
CA ASP A 115 -12.87 -14.58 -3.88
C ASP A 115 -12.82 -13.64 -5.09
N ARG A 116 -13.31 -14.12 -6.25
CA ARG A 116 -13.43 -13.30 -7.47
C ARG A 116 -14.35 -12.11 -7.27
N GLN A 117 -15.51 -12.33 -6.64
CA GLN A 117 -16.47 -11.26 -6.39
C GLN A 117 -15.91 -10.25 -5.40
N ARG A 118 -15.32 -10.72 -4.29
CA ARG A 118 -14.67 -9.86 -3.30
C ARG A 118 -13.56 -9.00 -3.91
N LEU A 119 -12.75 -9.57 -4.80
CA LEU A 119 -11.74 -8.84 -5.54
C LEU A 119 -12.36 -7.75 -6.41
N LYS A 120 -13.41 -8.07 -7.17
CA LYS A 120 -14.11 -7.08 -8.02
C LYS A 120 -14.67 -5.94 -7.18
N ASP A 121 -15.24 -6.24 -6.02
CA ASP A 121 -15.75 -5.23 -5.09
C ASP A 121 -14.63 -4.33 -4.55
N LEU A 122 -13.48 -4.91 -4.19
CA LEU A 122 -12.30 -4.17 -3.76
C LEU A 122 -11.74 -3.27 -4.88
N ILE A 123 -11.67 -3.76 -6.11
CA ILE A 123 -11.20 -2.99 -7.28
C ILE A 123 -12.11 -1.80 -7.56
N ASN A 124 -13.43 -1.98 -7.41
CA ASN A 124 -14.44 -0.95 -7.64
C ASN A 124 -14.59 0.03 -6.47
N SER A 125 -14.02 -0.29 -5.31
CA SER A 125 -14.03 0.59 -4.13
C SER A 125 -13.07 1.78 -4.29
N ARG A 126 -13.18 2.77 -3.39
CA ARG A 126 -12.29 3.94 -3.38
C ARG A 126 -10.85 3.51 -3.01
N ARG A 127 -10.00 3.34 -4.02
CA ARG A 127 -8.57 3.02 -3.87
C ARG A 127 -7.68 4.09 -4.48
N ARG A 128 -6.41 4.15 -4.07
CA ARG A 128 -5.42 4.97 -4.78
C ARG A 128 -5.02 4.23 -6.07
N PRO A 129 -4.84 4.95 -7.20
CA PRO A 129 -4.36 4.33 -8.43
C PRO A 129 -3.02 3.61 -8.20
N TRP A 130 -2.86 2.44 -8.82
CA TRP A 130 -1.65 1.59 -8.73
C TRP A 130 -1.37 0.91 -7.37
N ASP A 131 -2.24 1.09 -6.37
CA ASP A 131 -2.12 0.34 -5.11
C ASP A 131 -2.45 -1.15 -5.34
N PRO A 132 -1.60 -2.09 -4.85
CA PRO A 132 -1.89 -3.51 -4.93
C PRO A 132 -3.15 -3.87 -4.14
N VAL A 133 -4.02 -4.66 -4.78
CA VAL A 133 -5.23 -5.23 -4.19
C VAL A 133 -4.92 -6.68 -3.81
N PRO A 134 -5.07 -7.09 -2.54
CA PRO A 134 -4.86 -8.48 -2.15
C PRO A 134 -5.93 -9.37 -2.77
N LEU A 135 -5.52 -10.47 -3.41
CA LEU A 135 -6.43 -11.54 -3.85
C LEU A 135 -6.59 -12.62 -2.77
N ARG A 136 -5.47 -13.06 -2.20
CA ARG A 136 -5.42 -14.19 -1.26
C ARG A 136 -4.23 -14.04 -0.32
N GLY A 137 -4.45 -14.19 0.99
CA GLY A 137 -3.37 -14.28 1.99
C GLY A 137 -3.07 -15.73 2.36
N ARG A 138 -2.00 -15.96 3.14
CA ARG A 138 -1.60 -17.29 3.62
C ARG A 138 -1.42 -18.32 2.52
N LEU A 139 -0.64 -17.98 1.49
CA LEU A 139 -0.21 -18.97 0.50
C LEU A 139 0.64 -20.05 1.18
N THR A 140 0.34 -21.31 0.89
CA THR A 140 1.22 -22.41 1.30
C THR A 140 2.53 -22.37 0.50
N ASP A 141 3.58 -23.03 0.98
CA ASP A 141 4.85 -23.11 0.24
C ASP A 141 4.67 -23.72 -1.17
N GLU A 142 3.73 -24.66 -1.31
CA GLU A 142 3.37 -25.26 -2.60
C GLU A 142 2.67 -24.25 -3.52
N GLU A 143 1.65 -23.54 -3.02
CA GLU A 143 0.93 -22.50 -3.77
C GLU A 143 1.89 -21.36 -4.17
N LEU A 144 2.76 -20.95 -3.25
CA LEU A 144 3.80 -19.95 -3.47
C LEU A 144 4.73 -20.36 -4.61
N ALA A 145 5.22 -21.60 -4.60
CA ALA A 145 6.11 -22.11 -5.66
C ALA A 145 5.42 -22.17 -7.03
N LEU A 146 4.16 -22.63 -7.09
CA LEU A 146 3.38 -22.71 -8.33
C LEU A 146 3.15 -21.32 -8.94
N ILE A 147 2.73 -20.34 -8.13
CA ILE A 147 2.52 -18.98 -8.59
C ILE A 147 3.85 -18.32 -8.99
N ALA A 148 4.91 -18.51 -8.20
CA ALA A 148 6.22 -17.91 -8.47
C ALA A 148 6.77 -18.33 -9.85
N ALA A 149 6.57 -19.59 -10.24
CA ALA A 149 6.95 -20.09 -11.56
C ALA A 149 6.14 -19.42 -12.70
N ALA A 150 4.85 -19.15 -12.46
CA ALA A 150 3.93 -18.58 -13.44
C ALA A 150 3.91 -17.04 -13.50
N LEU A 151 4.59 -16.33 -12.57
CA LEU A 151 4.55 -14.86 -12.47
C LEU A 151 4.89 -14.14 -13.79
N HIS A 152 5.76 -14.72 -14.61
CA HIS A 152 6.15 -14.14 -15.90
C HIS A 152 4.99 -14.07 -16.92
N GLU A 153 3.95 -14.90 -16.75
CA GLU A 153 2.75 -14.94 -17.59
C GLU A 153 1.56 -14.16 -17.02
N LEU A 154 1.71 -13.63 -15.81
CA LEU A 154 0.66 -12.97 -15.02
C LEU A 154 0.99 -11.48 -14.81
N PRO A 155 0.90 -10.64 -15.87
CA PRO A 155 1.20 -9.22 -15.74
C PRO A 155 0.26 -8.54 -14.72
N GLY A 156 0.85 -7.78 -13.80
CA GLY A 156 0.12 -7.11 -12.72
C GLY A 156 -0.10 -7.95 -11.46
N VAL A 157 0.17 -9.26 -11.49
CA VAL A 157 0.16 -10.12 -10.31
C VAL A 157 1.51 -10.08 -9.61
N ARG A 158 1.50 -9.99 -8.27
CA ARG A 158 2.70 -9.95 -7.44
C ARG A 158 2.51 -10.77 -6.18
N ILE A 159 3.60 -11.32 -5.68
CA ILE A 159 3.65 -11.94 -4.35
C ILE A 159 4.17 -10.87 -3.39
N SER A 160 3.35 -10.51 -2.41
CA SER A 160 3.72 -9.59 -1.34
C SER A 160 4.09 -10.42 -0.11
N ALA A 161 5.23 -10.11 0.49
CA ALA A 161 5.64 -10.66 1.77
C ALA A 161 5.35 -9.60 2.83
N GLU A 162 4.39 -9.87 3.70
CA GLU A 162 3.95 -8.94 4.75
C GLU A 162 4.00 -9.65 6.09
N ALA A 163 4.41 -8.95 7.15
CA ALA A 163 4.31 -9.50 8.49
C ALA A 163 2.85 -9.39 8.98
N ILE A 164 2.19 -10.51 9.22
CA ILE A 164 0.84 -10.54 9.78
C ILE A 164 0.90 -10.88 11.26
N ARG A 165 -0.11 -10.41 11.99
CA ARG A 165 -0.24 -10.70 13.41
C ARG A 165 -0.65 -12.16 13.63
N HIS A 166 -0.01 -12.83 14.57
CA HIS A 166 -0.33 -14.20 14.98
C HIS A 166 -0.58 -14.27 16.48
N TYR A 167 -1.56 -15.09 16.87
CA TYR A 167 -1.99 -15.30 18.24
C TYR A 167 -1.81 -16.78 18.60
N PRO A 168 -0.75 -17.16 19.32
CA PRO A 168 -0.37 -18.57 19.54
C PRO A 168 -1.32 -19.41 20.39
N TYR A 169 -2.29 -18.78 21.06
CA TYR A 169 -3.15 -19.42 22.07
C TYR A 169 -4.64 -19.41 21.69
N ASP A 170 -4.94 -19.27 20.40
CA ASP A 170 -6.29 -19.35 19.83
C ASP A 170 -7.30 -18.49 20.64
N GLU A 171 -8.37 -19.11 21.14
CA GLU A 171 -9.45 -18.47 21.86
C GLU A 171 -9.09 -17.98 23.27
N LEU A 172 -8.00 -18.48 23.87
CA LEU A 172 -7.72 -18.33 25.30
C LEU A 172 -7.64 -16.87 25.75
N PHE A 173 -7.15 -16.01 24.86
CA PHE A 173 -6.95 -14.57 25.11
C PHE A 173 -7.80 -13.66 24.24
N SER A 174 -8.73 -14.22 23.46
CA SER A 174 -9.38 -13.48 22.36
C SER A 174 -10.08 -12.20 22.79
N HIS A 175 -10.71 -12.19 23.97
CA HIS A 175 -11.43 -11.02 24.47
C HIS A 175 -10.53 -9.96 25.12
N VAL A 176 -9.43 -10.39 25.76
CA VAL A 176 -8.54 -9.47 26.47
C VAL A 176 -7.49 -8.89 25.54
N ILE A 177 -6.81 -9.73 24.75
CA ILE A 177 -5.84 -9.28 23.76
C ILE A 177 -6.56 -8.64 22.58
N GLY A 178 -7.64 -9.24 22.12
CA GLY A 178 -8.36 -8.80 20.94
C GLY A 178 -7.73 -9.32 19.66
N TYR A 179 -7.95 -8.59 18.57
CA TYR A 179 -7.39 -8.89 17.27
C TYR A 179 -7.11 -7.63 16.46
N VAL A 180 -6.31 -7.79 15.41
CA VAL A 180 -6.15 -6.80 14.34
C VAL A 180 -6.88 -7.30 13.10
N ASN A 181 -7.30 -6.40 12.24
CA ASN A 181 -7.79 -6.77 10.90
C ASN A 181 -7.34 -5.73 9.87
N ARG A 182 -7.67 -5.99 8.59
CA ARG A 182 -7.38 -5.04 7.54
C ARG A 182 -8.17 -3.73 7.69
N ILE A 183 -7.48 -2.62 7.49
CA ILE A 183 -8.06 -1.27 7.47
C ILE A 183 -9.04 -1.18 6.30
N ASN A 184 -10.26 -0.73 6.58
CA ASN A 184 -11.28 -0.46 5.56
C ASN A 184 -11.47 1.05 5.34
N ALA A 185 -12.29 1.41 4.34
CA ALA A 185 -12.53 2.80 3.99
C ALA A 185 -13.16 3.63 5.13
N ASN A 186 -13.98 3.00 5.99
CA ASN A 186 -14.58 3.68 7.14
C ASN A 186 -13.55 4.00 8.24
N ASP A 187 -12.53 3.15 8.40
CA ASP A 187 -11.44 3.41 9.34
C ASP A 187 -10.58 4.58 8.87
N GLN A 188 -10.22 4.57 7.58
CA GLN A 188 -9.45 5.66 6.98
C GLN A 188 -10.19 6.99 7.08
N ALA A 189 -11.51 6.99 6.91
CA ALA A 189 -12.33 8.20 7.04
C ALA A 189 -12.39 8.75 8.48
N ARG A 190 -12.04 7.95 9.49
CA ARG A 190 -12.02 8.36 10.91
C ARG A 190 -10.63 8.76 11.38
N MET A 191 -9.58 8.42 10.63
CA MET A 191 -8.21 8.80 10.95
C MET A 191 -7.97 10.26 10.57
N ASP A 192 -7.24 10.99 11.42
CA ASP A 192 -6.75 12.31 11.07
C ASP A 192 -5.60 12.21 10.07
N GLU A 193 -5.16 13.35 9.53
CA GLU A 193 -4.11 13.39 8.51
C GLU A 193 -2.77 12.82 9.01
N ALA A 194 -2.42 13.08 10.27
CA ALA A 194 -1.20 12.57 10.89
C ALA A 194 -1.23 11.03 11.04
N THR A 195 -2.37 10.48 11.46
CA THR A 195 -2.57 9.04 11.56
C THR A 195 -2.57 8.42 10.16
N LEU A 196 -3.29 8.98 9.19
CA LEU A 196 -3.27 8.49 7.81
C LEU A 196 -1.85 8.47 7.22
N ALA A 197 -1.04 9.47 7.53
CA ALA A 197 0.37 9.50 7.14
C ALA A 197 1.17 8.39 7.83
N ASN A 198 0.99 8.20 9.14
CA ASN A 198 1.69 7.16 9.89
C ASN A 198 1.27 5.72 9.50
N TYR A 199 0.07 5.53 8.96
CA TYR A 199 -0.38 4.24 8.44
C TYR A 199 -0.06 4.05 6.95
N ALA A 200 0.78 4.89 6.36
CA ALA A 200 1.22 4.69 4.98
C ALA A 200 1.96 3.35 4.83
N GLY A 201 1.44 2.45 3.99
CA GLY A 201 1.99 1.10 3.83
C GLY A 201 1.64 0.11 4.96
N THR A 202 0.97 0.56 6.03
CA THR A 202 0.39 -0.34 7.03
C THR A 202 -1.05 -0.66 6.64
N HIS A 203 -1.38 -1.95 6.59
CA HIS A 203 -2.71 -2.41 6.18
C HIS A 203 -3.58 -2.93 7.31
N PHE A 204 -3.05 -3.05 8.53
CA PHE A 204 -3.76 -3.63 9.68
C PHE A 204 -3.93 -2.64 10.82
N TYR A 205 -5.01 -2.80 11.59
CA TYR A 205 -5.34 -1.95 12.74
C TYR A 205 -6.02 -2.76 13.85
N GLY A 206 -5.70 -2.47 15.11
CA GLY A 206 -6.26 -3.11 16.30
C GLY A 206 -7.76 -2.82 16.50
N ARG A 207 -8.56 -3.87 16.67
CA ARG A 207 -10.03 -3.77 16.72
C ARG A 207 -10.64 -3.89 18.09
N SER A 208 -10.02 -4.66 18.96
CA SER A 208 -10.51 -4.96 20.29
C SER A 208 -9.37 -5.17 21.26
N GLY A 209 -9.72 -5.26 22.54
CA GLY A 209 -8.78 -5.60 23.61
C GLY A 209 -7.58 -4.67 23.72
N VAL A 210 -6.47 -5.24 24.17
CA VAL A 210 -5.15 -4.61 24.28
C VAL A 210 -4.67 -4.10 22.92
N GLU A 211 -4.89 -4.86 21.84
CA GLU A 211 -4.47 -4.49 20.49
C GLU A 211 -5.02 -3.11 20.07
N ARG A 212 -6.30 -2.84 20.36
CA ARG A 212 -6.90 -1.53 20.05
C ARG A 212 -6.53 -0.45 21.05
N TYR A 213 -6.48 -0.78 22.34
CA TYR A 213 -6.24 0.21 23.38
C TYR A 213 -4.84 0.80 23.26
N TYR A 214 -3.84 -0.05 23.02
CA TYR A 214 -2.44 0.35 22.87
C TYR A 214 -2.00 0.42 21.40
N GLU A 215 -2.92 0.62 20.47
CA GLU A 215 -2.62 0.67 19.03
C GLU A 215 -1.48 1.65 18.71
N ASN A 216 -1.50 2.85 19.30
CA ASN A 216 -0.51 3.90 19.06
C ASN A 216 0.90 3.49 19.52
N GLU A 217 0.99 2.67 20.57
CA GLU A 217 2.27 2.18 21.11
C GLU A 217 2.75 0.96 20.33
N LEU A 218 1.83 0.07 19.97
CA LEU A 218 2.09 -1.17 19.24
C LEU A 218 2.43 -0.92 17.77
N HIS A 219 1.86 0.08 17.12
CA HIS A 219 2.08 0.34 15.70
C HIS A 219 3.52 0.79 15.41
N GLY A 220 4.04 1.75 16.19
CA GLY A 220 5.31 2.41 15.88
C GLY A 220 5.15 3.54 14.86
N THR A 221 6.24 3.94 14.21
CA THR A 221 6.22 5.04 13.24
C THR A 221 6.76 4.63 11.88
N VAL A 222 6.04 5.01 10.83
CA VAL A 222 6.39 4.70 9.45
C VAL A 222 7.71 5.36 9.03
N GLY A 223 8.52 4.60 8.31
CA GLY A 223 9.69 5.11 7.61
C GLY A 223 9.38 5.39 6.14
N TYR A 224 10.39 5.79 5.38
CA TYR A 224 10.24 5.89 3.94
C TYR A 224 11.58 5.65 3.25
N ARG A 225 11.51 5.31 1.98
CA ARG A 225 12.68 5.33 1.10
C ARG A 225 12.33 6.01 -0.22
N LYS A 226 13.24 6.81 -0.73
CA LYS A 226 13.18 7.38 -2.08
C LYS A 226 13.96 6.47 -3.01
N VAL A 227 13.28 5.92 -3.99
CA VAL A 227 13.83 4.93 -4.91
C VAL A 227 13.73 5.40 -6.35
N GLU A 228 14.78 5.14 -7.12
CA GLU A 228 14.72 5.26 -8.57
C GLU A 228 14.14 3.97 -9.13
N THR A 229 13.04 4.05 -9.87
CA THR A 229 12.37 2.89 -10.46
C THR A 229 12.45 2.91 -11.98
N ASN A 230 12.50 1.73 -12.59
CA ASN A 230 12.37 1.62 -14.04
C ASN A 230 10.88 1.68 -14.47
N ALA A 231 10.61 1.72 -15.78
CA ALA A 231 9.26 1.73 -16.33
C ALA A 231 8.39 0.50 -15.95
N ARG A 232 8.97 -0.54 -15.35
CA ARG A 232 8.28 -1.73 -14.83
C ARG A 232 8.10 -1.69 -13.30
N GLY A 233 8.49 -0.59 -12.65
CA GLY A 233 8.39 -0.40 -11.20
C GLY A 233 9.42 -1.20 -10.38
N ARG A 234 10.48 -1.72 -11.00
CA ARG A 234 11.59 -2.34 -10.27
C ARG A 234 12.50 -1.25 -9.71
N VAL A 235 12.86 -1.37 -8.44
CA VAL A 235 13.82 -0.49 -7.77
C VAL A 235 15.21 -0.72 -8.36
N LEU A 236 15.80 0.33 -8.93
CA LEU A 236 17.16 0.33 -9.47
C LEU A 236 18.16 0.79 -8.41
N ASN A 237 17.79 1.83 -7.66
CA ASN A 237 18.65 2.43 -6.64
C ASN A 237 17.82 3.03 -5.51
N VAL A 238 18.37 3.02 -4.29
CA VAL A 238 17.81 3.71 -3.12
C VAL A 238 18.64 4.97 -2.90
N VAL A 239 18.02 6.14 -3.05
CA VAL A 239 18.71 7.44 -2.95
C VAL A 239 18.74 7.94 -1.52
N GLU A 240 17.64 7.74 -0.80
CA GLU A 240 17.48 8.18 0.58
C GLU A 240 16.58 7.17 1.30
N GLU A 241 16.92 6.85 2.54
CA GLU A 241 16.11 5.97 3.38
C GLU A 241 16.09 6.49 4.81
N GLN A 242 14.89 6.61 5.35
CA GLN A 242 14.63 6.79 6.76
C GLN A 242 13.97 5.51 7.28
N PRO A 243 14.66 4.71 8.11
CA PRO A 243 14.10 3.45 8.60
C PRO A 243 12.88 3.73 9.50
N PRO A 244 11.87 2.82 9.51
CA PRO A 244 10.76 2.92 10.43
C PRO A 244 11.23 2.72 11.89
N VAL A 245 10.45 3.25 12.83
CA VAL A 245 10.63 2.97 14.26
C VAL A 245 9.67 1.85 14.64
N PRO A 246 10.17 0.70 15.12
CA PRO A 246 9.34 -0.39 15.61
C PRO A 246 8.33 0.06 16.67
N GLY A 247 7.19 -0.62 16.70
CA GLY A 247 6.26 -0.54 17.82
C GLY A 247 6.89 -1.02 19.12
N ARG A 248 6.37 -0.55 20.25
CA ARG A 248 6.84 -0.96 21.57
C ARG A 248 6.26 -2.31 21.93
N ASP A 249 7.12 -3.22 22.38
CA ASP A 249 6.69 -4.46 23.01
C ASP A 249 6.02 -4.14 24.35
N LEU A 250 4.87 -4.76 24.62
CA LEU A 250 4.13 -4.57 25.85
C LEU A 250 4.17 -5.84 26.68
N GLN A 251 4.62 -5.69 27.93
CA GLN A 251 4.54 -6.75 28.93
C GLN A 251 3.31 -6.51 29.80
N LEU A 252 2.37 -7.46 29.74
CA LEU A 252 1.10 -7.39 30.47
C LEU A 252 1.22 -8.07 31.82
N TYR A 253 0.31 -7.74 32.74
CA TYR A 253 0.17 -8.46 34.03
C TYR A 253 -0.44 -9.86 33.89
N LEU A 254 -1.00 -10.18 32.72
CA LEU A 254 -1.60 -11.46 32.44
C LEU A 254 -0.58 -12.58 32.67
N ASP A 255 -1.07 -13.69 33.21
CA ASP A 255 -0.29 -14.88 33.48
C ASP A 255 -0.91 -16.05 32.71
N LEU A 256 -0.13 -16.66 31.82
CA LEU A 256 -0.62 -17.72 30.93
C LEU A 256 -1.25 -18.90 31.69
N ASP A 257 -0.61 -19.33 32.77
CA ASP A 257 -1.06 -20.48 33.55
C ASP A 257 -2.33 -20.16 34.33
N THR A 258 -2.42 -18.95 34.91
CA THR A 258 -3.61 -18.47 35.61
C THR A 258 -4.79 -18.30 34.63
N GLN A 259 -4.55 -17.73 33.44
CA GLN A 259 -5.54 -17.62 32.38
C GLN A 259 -6.07 -19.01 31.97
N ARG A 260 -5.17 -19.98 31.77
CA ARG A 260 -5.51 -21.36 31.41
C ARG A 260 -6.30 -22.06 32.52
N ALA A 261 -5.92 -21.85 33.78
CA ALA A 261 -6.65 -22.39 34.93
C ALA A 261 -8.06 -21.82 35.02
N ALA A 262 -8.24 -20.50 34.85
CA ALA A 262 -9.54 -19.85 34.82
C ALA A 262 -10.41 -20.33 33.65
N TRP A 263 -9.83 -20.46 32.45
CA TRP A 263 -10.49 -20.99 31.26
C TRP A 263 -10.99 -22.42 31.46
N LYS A 264 -10.15 -23.28 32.05
CA LYS A 264 -10.50 -24.67 32.36
C LYS A 264 -11.57 -24.77 33.46
N ALA A 265 -11.49 -23.93 34.49
CA ALA A 265 -12.46 -23.89 35.58
C ALA A 265 -13.87 -23.49 35.08
N LEU A 266 -13.93 -22.54 34.14
CA LEU A 266 -15.19 -22.12 33.54
C LEU A 266 -15.82 -23.25 32.69
N GLY A 267 -14.97 -24.06 32.03
CA GLY A 267 -15.40 -25.17 31.18
C GLY A 267 -16.29 -24.65 30.03
N GLN A 268 -17.32 -25.40 29.63
CA GLN A 268 -18.22 -25.01 28.53
C GLN A 268 -19.31 -23.99 28.94
N ARG A 269 -19.20 -23.37 30.12
CA ARG A 269 -20.21 -22.42 30.60
C ARG A 269 -19.98 -21.06 29.96
N ARG A 270 -21.09 -20.40 29.58
CA ARG A 270 -21.08 -18.98 29.22
C ARG A 270 -20.87 -18.15 30.49
N GLY A 271 -19.90 -17.26 30.48
CA GLY A 271 -19.57 -16.46 31.66
C GLY A 271 -18.19 -15.81 31.53
N ALA A 272 -17.77 -15.16 32.60
CA ALA A 272 -16.49 -14.49 32.69
C ALA A 272 -15.81 -14.75 34.03
N VAL A 273 -14.48 -14.70 34.03
CA VAL A 273 -13.64 -14.78 35.24
C VAL A 273 -12.58 -13.71 35.14
N VAL A 274 -12.43 -12.92 36.21
CA VAL A 274 -11.33 -11.96 36.36
C VAL A 274 -10.59 -12.29 37.64
N ALA A 275 -9.29 -12.47 37.54
CA ALA A 275 -8.39 -12.62 38.68
C ALA A 275 -7.43 -11.43 38.72
N ILE A 276 -7.37 -10.76 39.86
CA ILE A 276 -6.52 -9.59 40.07
C ILE A 276 -5.56 -9.83 41.24
N ASP A 277 -4.38 -9.24 41.16
CA ASP A 277 -3.48 -9.12 42.30
C ASP A 277 -3.88 -7.88 43.13
N PRO A 278 -4.35 -8.04 44.38
CA PRO A 278 -4.82 -6.92 45.19
C PRO A 278 -3.69 -5.96 45.62
N ARG A 279 -2.42 -6.32 45.42
CA ARG A 279 -1.28 -5.51 45.87
C ARG A 279 -0.97 -4.35 44.93
N ASP A 280 -1.12 -4.58 43.62
CA ASP A 280 -0.81 -3.61 42.57
C ASP A 280 -1.97 -3.39 41.58
N GLY A 281 -3.05 -4.15 41.70
CA GLY A 281 -4.22 -4.09 40.80
C GLY A 281 -3.99 -4.78 39.45
N GLY A 282 -2.87 -5.49 39.27
CA GLY A 282 -2.56 -6.21 38.04
C GLY A 282 -3.58 -7.30 37.73
N VAL A 283 -4.07 -7.36 36.49
CA VAL A 283 -4.99 -8.40 36.04
C VAL A 283 -4.19 -9.63 35.61
N LEU A 284 -4.31 -10.71 36.38
CA LEU A 284 -3.62 -11.98 36.15
C LEU A 284 -4.35 -12.88 35.16
N ALA A 285 -5.69 -12.85 35.19
CA ALA A 285 -6.53 -13.53 34.22
C ALA A 285 -7.78 -12.72 33.90
N PHE A 286 -8.16 -12.73 32.63
CA PHE A 286 -9.36 -12.10 32.07
C PHE A 286 -9.96 -13.04 31.03
N VAL A 287 -10.93 -13.85 31.46
CA VAL A 287 -11.58 -14.86 30.63
C VAL A 287 -13.02 -14.47 30.37
N SER A 288 -13.46 -14.62 29.13
CA SER A 288 -14.87 -14.56 28.70
C SER A 288 -15.16 -15.72 27.75
N ARG A 289 -16.28 -16.42 27.96
CA ARG A 289 -16.73 -17.54 27.11
C ARG A 289 -18.15 -17.32 26.57
N PRO A 290 -18.44 -17.71 25.31
CA PRO A 290 -17.57 -18.46 24.39
C PRO A 290 -16.42 -17.62 23.81
N GLY A 291 -15.30 -18.27 23.51
CA GLY A 291 -14.16 -17.67 22.82
C GLY A 291 -14.36 -17.56 21.30
N TYR A 292 -13.34 -17.06 20.63
CA TYR A 292 -13.23 -17.08 19.17
C TYR A 292 -11.75 -17.03 18.81
N ASP A 293 -11.34 -17.62 17.69
CA ASP A 293 -9.95 -17.57 17.23
C ASP A 293 -9.66 -16.18 16.60
N PRO A 294 -8.79 -15.36 17.21
CA PRO A 294 -8.39 -14.06 16.67
C PRO A 294 -7.71 -14.15 15.29
N ASN A 295 -7.02 -15.26 14.99
CA ASN A 295 -6.27 -15.43 13.75
C ASN A 295 -7.19 -15.42 12.52
N LEU A 296 -8.46 -15.81 12.66
CA LEU A 296 -9.47 -15.77 11.59
C LEU A 296 -9.77 -14.34 11.12
N PHE A 297 -9.58 -13.33 11.97
CA PHE A 297 -9.88 -11.94 11.64
C PHE A 297 -8.73 -11.22 10.93
N VAL A 298 -7.49 -11.71 11.10
CA VAL A 298 -6.29 -11.06 10.56
C VAL A 298 -6.33 -11.03 9.04
N THR A 299 -6.54 -12.19 8.40
CA THR A 299 -6.62 -12.28 6.93
C THR A 299 -8.01 -12.03 6.37
N GLY A 300 -8.99 -11.73 7.24
CA GLY A 300 -10.40 -11.62 6.90
C GLY A 300 -11.10 -12.98 6.93
N ILE A 301 -12.33 -12.98 7.46
CA ILE A 301 -13.19 -14.17 7.52
C ILE A 301 -13.81 -14.39 6.13
N SER A 302 -13.70 -15.60 5.59
CA SER A 302 -14.64 -16.09 4.57
C SER A 302 -15.89 -16.54 5.32
N HIS A 303 -17.05 -16.01 4.95
CA HIS A 303 -18.31 -16.43 5.53
C HIS A 303 -18.65 -17.87 5.17
#